data_AF-U7Q6H6-F1
#
_entry.id   AF-U7Q6H6-F1
#
_cell.length_a   1.000
_cell.length_b   1.000
_cell.length_c   1.000
_cell.angle_alpha   90.00
_cell.angle_beta   90.00
_cell.angle_gamma   90.00
#
_symmetry.space_group_name_H-M   'P 1'
#
loop_
_entity.id
_entity.type
_entity.pdbx_description
1 polymer ?
#
loop_
_entity_poly.entity_id
_entity_poly.type
_entity_poly.pdbx_seq_one_letter_code
_entity_poly.pdbx_strand_id
1 'polypeptide(L)'
;MSEAIEDLAGPSTRHRPRPLDLVPIDLDAVPFASNALDWSADGVLAAATTDSVHILTPQFITASGSPMPIYDGLASEGNSDQDDDTHDQGDSQFATETGARKQFGGSGRRILVGYPRLDHTINQPLFQEWAAHHPGDDQGQWQADAPKISAGSGSISGSGSTMNSVVSIAWSPSGVGYNERCVLGVLTASGMLIIYGDPLDGGEKDDASTSSGGQRVSGNRNSYDTSRWEVLWAVGERTAVPGQKKPGECITSFAWTNACDAIVEKTPTLAAAYHRAETKALLVYQTDKRDIVVLDVSHSRYIDGRVKWKVAEMERIKAAAGAHLTGQWTRPGAPSVTDFNFVPHSTPFGLHCSPWMVEKVPLGPDLQPESLLTCIIGYTALHYVGFRRLSLVLRPDVSSGRRTIFIDTNDISGFCAFMGANAVLRFEDCLWRVDDDLQTGVPKKRSQCRGVVATPMTIKAFEFEFTAYDPNLVAQATGAPDAHIVFTEGICAATEPSQAEWHTNPISG
;
A
#
# COMPACT_ATOMS: atom_id res chain seq x y z
N MET A 1 -29.70 -51.39 10.75
CA MET A 1 -28.92 -50.92 9.58
C MET A 1 -27.48 -50.68 10.04
N SER A 2 -26.82 -51.73 10.51
CA SER A 2 -25.60 -51.68 11.34
C SER A 2 -24.52 -52.63 10.80
N GLU A 3 -24.38 -52.72 9.48
CA GLU A 3 -23.36 -53.54 8.82
C GLU A 3 -22.94 -52.82 7.53
N ALA A 4 -21.96 -51.93 7.60
CA ALA A 4 -21.27 -51.38 6.40
C ALA A 4 -20.00 -50.53 6.67
N ILE A 5 -19.52 -50.36 7.90
CA ILE A 5 -18.40 -49.41 8.19
C ILE A 5 -17.31 -50.08 9.03
N GLU A 6 -16.84 -51.27 8.63
CA GLU A 6 -15.66 -51.91 9.26
C GLU A 6 -14.54 -52.31 8.28
N ASP A 7 -14.69 -52.08 6.97
CA ASP A 7 -13.70 -52.51 5.96
C ASP A 7 -12.70 -51.43 5.47
N LEU A 8 -12.57 -50.30 6.18
CA LEU A 8 -11.57 -49.25 5.85
C LEU A 8 -10.40 -49.15 6.84
N ALA A 9 -10.29 -50.09 7.78
CA ALA A 9 -9.20 -50.16 8.75
C ALA A 9 -8.01 -51.00 8.25
N GLY A 10 -7.53 -50.73 7.04
CA GLY A 10 -6.18 -51.14 6.62
C GLY A 10 -5.14 -50.26 7.34
N PRO A 11 -3.91 -50.75 7.61
CA PRO A 11 -2.88 -49.95 8.26
C PRO A 11 -2.42 -48.87 7.28
N SER A 12 -3.11 -47.72 7.26
CA SER A 12 -2.60 -46.54 6.57
C SER A 12 -1.33 -46.12 7.32
N THR A 13 -0.19 -46.42 6.73
CA THR A 13 1.07 -45.76 7.02
C THR A 13 0.83 -44.28 6.77
N ARG A 14 0.40 -43.54 7.81
CA ARG A 14 0.39 -42.08 7.78
C ARG A 14 1.83 -41.65 7.56
N HIS A 15 2.22 -41.48 6.31
CA HIS A 15 3.41 -40.74 5.95
C HIS A 15 3.29 -39.41 6.68
N ARG A 16 4.11 -39.20 7.71
CA ARG A 16 4.36 -37.85 8.21
C ARG A 16 4.69 -37.03 6.96
N PRO A 17 3.98 -35.93 6.67
CA PRO A 17 4.39 -35.07 5.58
C PRO A 17 5.85 -34.72 5.87
N ARG A 18 6.75 -35.09 4.96
CA ARG A 18 8.14 -34.64 5.08
C ARG A 18 8.05 -33.11 5.14
N PRO A 19 8.72 -32.45 6.10
CA PRO A 19 8.85 -31.01 6.04
C PRO A 19 9.34 -30.67 4.63
N LEU A 20 8.64 -29.76 3.95
CA LEU A 20 9.11 -29.25 2.68
C LEU A 20 10.47 -28.61 2.94
N ASP A 21 11.51 -29.06 2.24
CA ASP A 21 12.83 -28.47 2.36
C ASP A 21 12.72 -26.98 1.96
N LEU A 22 13.13 -26.09 2.86
CA LEU A 22 13.15 -24.66 2.58
C LEU A 22 14.20 -24.42 1.49
N VAL A 23 13.76 -23.98 0.32
CA VAL A 23 14.63 -23.61 -0.79
C VAL A 23 14.88 -22.09 -0.72
N PRO A 24 16.13 -21.63 -0.64
CA PRO A 24 16.44 -20.20 -0.66
C PRO A 24 16.04 -19.59 -2.01
N ILE A 25 15.61 -18.33 -1.97
CA ILE A 25 15.42 -17.51 -3.16
C ILE A 25 16.65 -16.62 -3.27
N ASP A 26 17.46 -16.85 -4.29
CA ASP A 26 18.65 -16.04 -4.55
C ASP A 26 18.23 -14.72 -5.20
N LEU A 27 18.64 -13.60 -4.59
CA LEU A 27 18.47 -12.25 -5.12
C LEU A 27 19.84 -11.70 -5.52
N ASP A 28 19.92 -11.05 -6.68
CA ASP A 28 21.16 -10.44 -7.17
C ASP A 28 21.59 -9.17 -6.40
N ALA A 29 20.81 -8.78 -5.39
CA ALA A 29 21.05 -7.60 -4.57
C ALA A 29 20.63 -7.81 -3.11
N VAL A 30 21.25 -7.05 -2.21
CA VAL A 30 21.04 -7.18 -0.77
C VAL A 30 19.81 -6.35 -0.33
N PRO A 31 18.86 -6.95 0.40
CA PRO A 31 17.76 -6.22 1.03
C PRO A 31 18.26 -5.47 2.27
N PHE A 32 18.63 -4.20 2.12
CA PHE A 32 19.10 -3.37 3.26
C PHE A 32 17.96 -2.72 4.06
N ALA A 33 16.77 -2.57 3.47
CA ALA A 33 15.64 -1.95 4.16
C ALA A 33 15.00 -2.92 5.16
N SER A 34 14.62 -2.41 6.34
CA SER A 34 13.68 -3.12 7.21
C SER A 34 12.33 -3.25 6.48
N ASN A 35 11.58 -4.34 6.73
CA ASN A 35 10.31 -4.63 6.02
C ASN A 35 10.43 -4.58 4.49
N ALA A 36 11.54 -5.09 3.95
CA ALA A 36 11.78 -5.19 2.51
C ALA A 36 10.88 -6.23 1.80
N LEU A 37 9.97 -6.89 2.50
CA LEU A 37 9.12 -7.94 1.94
C LEU A 37 7.65 -7.57 2.14
N ASP A 38 6.84 -7.78 1.12
CA ASP A 38 5.39 -7.67 1.24
C ASP A 38 4.66 -8.65 0.31
N TRP A 39 3.50 -9.13 0.74
CA TRP A 39 2.66 -10.08 0.01
C TRP A 39 1.41 -9.40 -0.51
N SER A 40 1.13 -9.59 -1.78
CA SER A 40 -0.15 -9.22 -2.35
C SER A 40 -1.24 -10.22 -1.94
N ALA A 41 -2.50 -9.80 -2.09
CA ALA A 41 -3.65 -10.68 -1.87
C ALA A 41 -3.74 -11.85 -2.87
N ASP A 42 -3.02 -11.79 -4.01
CA ASP A 42 -2.93 -12.87 -5.00
C ASP A 42 -1.71 -13.80 -4.79
N GLY A 43 -0.97 -13.63 -3.69
CA GLY A 43 0.13 -14.52 -3.30
C GLY A 43 1.47 -14.21 -3.98
N VAL A 44 1.60 -13.04 -4.59
CA VAL A 44 2.82 -12.53 -5.21
C VAL A 44 3.67 -11.86 -4.14
N LEU A 45 4.95 -12.23 -4.10
CA LEU A 45 5.90 -11.68 -3.15
C LEU A 45 6.69 -10.55 -3.82
N ALA A 46 6.68 -9.37 -3.19
CA ALA A 46 7.60 -8.30 -3.53
C ALA A 46 8.76 -8.28 -2.53
N ALA A 47 9.98 -8.22 -3.06
CA ALA A 47 11.21 -8.10 -2.28
C ALA A 47 12.02 -6.87 -2.71
N ALA A 48 12.06 -5.86 -1.86
CA ALA A 48 12.85 -4.66 -2.04
C ALA A 48 14.33 -4.91 -1.73
N THR A 49 15.18 -4.40 -2.61
CA THR A 49 16.62 -4.30 -2.43
C THR A 49 16.99 -2.82 -2.38
N THR A 50 18.27 -2.47 -2.29
CA THR A 50 18.70 -1.07 -2.27
C THR A 50 18.13 -0.26 -3.42
N ASP A 51 18.24 -0.76 -4.65
CA ASP A 51 17.99 0.00 -5.89
C ASP A 51 16.87 -0.59 -6.75
N SER A 52 16.29 -1.71 -6.32
CA SER A 52 15.35 -2.45 -7.13
C SER A 52 14.35 -3.24 -6.31
N VAL A 53 13.22 -3.61 -6.92
CA VAL A 53 12.23 -4.49 -6.32
C VAL A 53 12.09 -5.73 -7.19
N HIS A 54 12.19 -6.90 -6.57
CA HIS A 54 11.97 -8.19 -7.20
C HIS A 54 10.52 -8.62 -6.97
N ILE A 55 9.83 -9.00 -8.04
CA ILE A 55 8.45 -9.50 -7.99
C ILE A 55 8.49 -10.99 -8.30
N LEU A 56 8.07 -11.79 -7.34
CA LEU A 56 8.14 -13.24 -7.36
C LEU A 56 6.73 -13.80 -7.42
N THR A 57 6.39 -14.41 -8.55
CA THR A 57 5.06 -14.97 -8.81
C THR A 57 5.02 -16.44 -8.37
N PRO A 58 3.97 -16.86 -7.65
CA PRO A 58 3.90 -18.23 -7.15
C PRO A 58 3.73 -19.21 -8.32
N GLN A 59 4.46 -20.33 -8.26
CA GLN A 59 4.25 -21.48 -9.16
C GLN A 59 3.19 -22.40 -8.54
N PHE A 60 1.97 -22.39 -9.09
CA PHE A 60 0.96 -23.35 -8.70
C PHE A 60 1.15 -24.68 -9.43
N ILE A 61 1.16 -25.78 -8.68
CA ILE A 61 1.20 -27.14 -9.20
C ILE A 61 -0.24 -27.57 -9.51
N THR A 62 -0.47 -28.23 -10.65
CA THR A 62 -1.77 -28.85 -10.92
C THR A 62 -2.03 -30.02 -9.96
N ALA A 63 -3.28 -30.44 -9.80
CA ALA A 63 -3.63 -31.62 -9.00
C ALA A 63 -2.91 -32.91 -9.45
N SER A 64 -2.38 -32.95 -10.68
CA SER A 64 -1.57 -34.06 -11.21
C SER A 64 -0.09 -34.01 -10.80
N GLY A 65 0.32 -33.06 -9.94
CA GLY A 65 1.71 -32.91 -9.53
C GLY A 65 2.62 -32.29 -10.60
N SER A 66 2.04 -31.85 -11.72
CA SER A 66 2.75 -31.20 -12.82
C SER A 66 2.84 -29.70 -12.54
N PRO A 67 4.00 -29.04 -12.69
CA PRO A 67 4.04 -27.58 -12.72
C PRO A 67 3.06 -27.08 -13.79
N MET A 68 2.19 -26.12 -13.46
CA MET A 68 1.49 -25.39 -14.52
C MET A 68 2.56 -24.75 -15.42
N PRO A 69 2.52 -24.93 -16.75
CA PRO A 69 3.49 -24.31 -17.63
C PRO A 69 3.41 -22.78 -17.47
N ILE A 70 4.45 -22.18 -16.90
CA ILE A 70 4.69 -20.74 -17.04
C ILE A 70 5.21 -20.57 -18.47
N TYR A 71 4.41 -19.92 -19.30
CA TYR A 71 4.85 -19.49 -20.61
C TYR A 71 5.77 -18.29 -20.43
N ASP A 72 7.07 -18.53 -20.21
CA ASP A 72 8.10 -17.50 -20.36
C ASP A 72 8.10 -17.07 -21.84
N GLY A 73 7.70 -15.83 -22.11
CA GLY A 73 7.53 -15.27 -23.45
C GLY A 73 8.84 -15.00 -24.21
N LEU A 74 9.90 -15.78 -24.01
CA LEU A 74 11.16 -15.64 -24.73
C LEU A 74 11.33 -16.78 -25.75
N ALA A 75 11.27 -16.35 -27.02
CA ALA A 75 11.50 -17.09 -28.25
C ALA A 75 12.50 -18.26 -28.15
N SER A 76 12.03 -19.45 -28.52
CA SER A 76 12.88 -20.45 -29.19
C SER A 76 12.54 -20.42 -30.67
N GLU A 77 13.19 -19.52 -31.42
CA GLU A 77 13.41 -19.73 -32.84
C GLU A 77 14.55 -20.74 -32.99
N GLY A 78 14.25 -22.00 -32.69
CA GLY A 78 15.11 -23.14 -32.97
C GLY A 78 14.88 -23.63 -34.39
N ASN A 79 15.37 -22.89 -35.37
CA ASN A 79 15.51 -23.38 -36.73
C ASN A 79 16.73 -24.31 -36.79
N SER A 80 16.50 -25.62 -36.80
CA SER A 80 17.50 -26.58 -37.27
C SER A 80 16.80 -27.77 -37.89
N ASP A 81 16.65 -27.69 -39.20
CA ASP A 81 16.55 -28.85 -40.09
C ASP A 81 17.71 -29.81 -39.80
N GLN A 82 17.41 -31.06 -39.43
CA GLN A 82 18.27 -32.21 -39.72
C GLN A 82 17.50 -33.50 -39.48
N ASP A 83 17.14 -34.14 -40.59
CA ASP A 83 16.87 -35.56 -40.73
C ASP A 83 18.05 -36.37 -40.14
N ASP A 84 17.78 -37.42 -39.36
CA ASP A 84 18.05 -38.81 -39.79
C ASP A 84 17.73 -39.82 -38.67
N ASP A 85 17.30 -40.99 -39.11
CA ASP A 85 16.86 -42.13 -38.32
C ASP A 85 17.95 -42.68 -37.37
N THR A 86 17.56 -43.14 -36.18
CA THR A 86 17.84 -44.51 -35.69
C THR A 86 17.31 -44.74 -34.28
N HIS A 87 16.53 -45.82 -34.15
CA HIS A 87 16.16 -46.48 -32.91
C HIS A 87 17.42 -46.89 -32.13
N ASP A 88 17.56 -46.46 -30.87
CA ASP A 88 18.06 -47.37 -29.86
C ASP A 88 17.58 -47.06 -28.43
N GLN A 89 17.51 -48.13 -27.67
CA GLN A 89 16.88 -48.28 -26.37
C GLN A 89 17.58 -47.46 -25.28
N GLY A 90 16.79 -46.83 -24.42
CA GLY A 90 17.31 -46.04 -23.30
C GLY A 90 16.23 -45.69 -22.29
N ASP A 91 15.76 -46.70 -21.55
CA ASP A 91 15.09 -46.51 -20.27
C ASP A 91 15.92 -45.56 -19.39
N SER A 92 15.41 -44.35 -19.08
CA SER A 92 15.68 -43.53 -17.87
C SER A 92 15.65 -42.01 -18.09
N GLN A 93 14.48 -41.40 -18.34
CA GLN A 93 14.35 -39.94 -18.17
C GLN A 93 13.11 -39.47 -17.39
N PHE A 94 12.33 -40.39 -16.81
CA PHE A 94 11.12 -40.05 -16.06
C PHE A 94 11.27 -40.02 -14.53
N ALA A 95 12.49 -40.16 -14.01
CA ALA A 95 12.72 -40.26 -12.57
C ALA A 95 14.03 -39.57 -12.15
N THR A 96 14.06 -38.23 -12.08
CA THR A 96 15.06 -37.49 -11.26
C THR A 96 14.82 -35.98 -11.04
N GLU A 97 13.69 -35.39 -11.44
CA GLU A 97 13.37 -33.98 -11.07
C GLU A 97 12.52 -33.85 -9.80
N THR A 98 12.78 -34.70 -8.80
CA THR A 98 12.30 -34.49 -7.43
C THR A 98 13.30 -33.66 -6.58
N GLY A 99 14.40 -33.18 -7.18
CA GLY A 99 15.35 -32.27 -6.55
C GLY A 99 14.97 -30.80 -6.78
N ALA A 100 14.71 -30.07 -5.69
CA ALA A 100 14.48 -28.61 -5.63
C ALA A 100 13.22 -28.09 -6.38
N ARG A 101 12.03 -28.48 -5.91
CA ARG A 101 10.76 -27.83 -6.28
C ARG A 101 10.81 -26.34 -5.91
N LYS A 102 10.84 -25.44 -6.90
CA LYS A 102 10.77 -23.99 -6.66
C LYS A 102 9.31 -23.57 -6.38
N GLN A 103 9.10 -22.82 -5.30
CA GLN A 103 7.77 -22.29 -4.93
C GLN A 103 7.39 -21.05 -5.77
N PHE A 104 8.40 -20.35 -6.29
CA PHE A 104 8.26 -19.17 -7.13
C PHE A 104 8.85 -19.40 -8.51
N GLY A 105 8.31 -18.70 -9.50
CA GLY A 105 8.89 -18.61 -10.84
C GLY A 105 10.38 -18.26 -10.78
N GLY A 106 11.21 -18.96 -11.55
CA GLY A 106 12.63 -18.60 -11.71
C GLY A 106 12.83 -17.24 -12.41
N SER A 107 11.81 -16.73 -13.10
CA SER A 107 11.80 -15.48 -13.87
C SER A 107 11.07 -14.34 -13.13
N GLY A 108 11.38 -14.13 -11.85
CA GLY A 108 10.88 -12.97 -11.12
C GLY A 108 11.31 -11.66 -11.79
N ARG A 109 10.40 -10.70 -11.95
CA ARG A 109 10.73 -9.40 -12.54
C ARG A 109 11.53 -8.56 -11.56
N ARG A 110 12.65 -7.99 -12.02
CA ARG A 110 13.38 -6.94 -11.29
C ARG A 110 13.00 -5.57 -11.84
N ILE A 111 12.53 -4.68 -10.99
CA ILE A 111 12.22 -3.28 -11.30
C ILE A 111 13.31 -2.41 -10.69
N LEU A 112 14.07 -1.68 -11.51
CA LEU A 112 15.02 -0.68 -11.02
C LEU A 112 14.27 0.60 -10.61
N VAL A 113 14.55 1.10 -9.41
CA VAL A 113 13.87 2.27 -8.81
C VAL A 113 14.79 3.50 -8.78
N GLY A 114 16.08 3.32 -9.10
CA GLY A 114 17.11 4.35 -8.94
C GLY A 114 17.31 5.34 -10.09
N TYR A 115 17.22 4.88 -11.34
CA TYR A 115 17.64 5.64 -12.52
C TYR A 115 17.09 5.02 -13.83
N PRO A 116 16.72 5.80 -14.86
CA PRO A 116 16.66 7.27 -14.87
C PRO A 116 15.57 7.79 -13.93
N ARG A 117 15.69 9.05 -13.49
CA ARG A 117 14.64 9.70 -12.70
C ARG A 117 13.34 9.68 -13.49
N LEU A 118 12.23 9.46 -12.78
CA LEU A 118 10.91 9.48 -13.39
C LEU A 118 10.63 10.85 -14.00
N ASP A 119 10.07 10.86 -15.21
CA ASP A 119 9.67 12.11 -15.85
C ASP A 119 8.51 12.75 -15.08
N HIS A 120 8.60 14.06 -14.83
CA HIS A 120 7.55 14.84 -14.20
C HIS A 120 6.21 14.81 -14.97
N THR A 121 6.25 14.51 -16.27
CA THR A 121 5.06 14.40 -17.13
C THR A 121 4.29 13.09 -16.96
N ILE A 122 4.79 12.13 -16.16
CA ILE A 122 4.17 10.80 -15.99
C ILE A 122 2.69 10.85 -15.63
N ASN A 123 2.27 11.87 -14.86
CA ASN A 123 0.89 12.04 -14.42
C ASN A 123 0.03 12.87 -15.38
N GLN A 124 0.54 13.32 -16.52
CA GLN A 124 -0.22 14.12 -17.48
C GLN A 124 -1.59 13.47 -17.84
N PRO A 125 -1.71 12.14 -18.03
CA PRO A 125 -3.01 11.51 -18.24
C PRO A 125 -3.99 11.74 -17.08
N LEU A 126 -3.53 11.73 -15.82
CA LEU A 126 -4.39 11.99 -14.66
C LEU A 126 -4.98 13.40 -14.68
N PHE A 127 -4.18 14.40 -15.07
CA PHE A 127 -4.64 15.78 -15.15
C PHE A 127 -5.66 15.97 -16.28
N GLN A 128 -5.44 15.31 -17.42
CA GLN A 128 -6.42 15.29 -18.51
C GLN A 128 -7.75 14.68 -18.08
N GLU A 129 -7.71 13.57 -17.33
CA GLU A 129 -8.91 12.90 -16.80
C GLU A 129 -9.69 13.74 -15.79
N TRP A 130 -9.01 14.60 -15.05
CA TRP A 130 -9.63 15.56 -14.13
C TRP A 130 -9.96 16.90 -14.78
N ALA A 131 -9.66 17.09 -16.08
CA ALA A 131 -9.73 18.38 -16.76
C ALA A 131 -9.00 19.50 -15.99
N ALA A 132 -7.89 19.16 -15.35
CA ALA A 132 -7.06 20.06 -14.56
C ALA A 132 -5.80 20.45 -15.32
N HIS A 133 -5.25 21.62 -15.01
CA HIS A 133 -3.98 22.08 -15.56
C HIS A 133 -2.81 21.30 -14.95
N HIS A 134 -1.97 20.67 -15.78
CA HIS A 134 -0.77 20.00 -15.27
C HIS A 134 0.29 21.07 -14.95
N PRO A 135 0.98 21.00 -13.79
CA PRO A 135 1.98 22.02 -13.43
C PRO A 135 3.05 22.21 -14.52
N GLY A 136 3.48 21.13 -15.17
CA GLY A 136 4.45 21.17 -16.28
C GLY A 136 3.96 21.81 -17.59
N ASP A 137 2.67 22.10 -17.74
CA ASP A 137 2.13 22.76 -18.95
C ASP A 137 2.55 24.25 -19.02
N ASP A 138 2.87 24.87 -17.87
CA ASP A 138 3.43 26.20 -17.80
C ASP A 138 4.92 26.17 -18.17
N GLN A 139 5.20 26.07 -19.48
CA GLN A 139 6.54 26.01 -20.09
C GLN A 139 7.48 27.18 -19.73
N GLY A 140 7.05 28.16 -18.92
CA GLY A 140 7.87 29.28 -18.45
C GLY A 140 7.95 29.46 -16.93
N GLN A 141 7.06 28.85 -16.14
CA GLN A 141 6.97 29.16 -14.70
C GLN A 141 7.66 28.10 -13.82
N TRP A 142 7.61 26.83 -14.23
CA TRP A 142 8.38 25.78 -13.55
C TRP A 142 9.85 25.72 -13.98
N GLN A 143 10.21 26.25 -15.15
CA GLN A 143 11.62 26.30 -15.56
C GLN A 143 12.37 27.53 -15.01
N ALA A 144 11.68 28.64 -14.74
CA ALA A 144 12.31 29.88 -14.29
C ALA A 144 12.39 30.01 -12.75
N ASP A 145 11.39 29.47 -12.02
CA ASP A 145 11.34 29.48 -10.55
C ASP A 145 11.44 28.09 -9.92
N ALA A 146 11.82 27.05 -10.68
CA ALA A 146 12.23 25.77 -10.11
C ALA A 146 13.40 26.03 -9.14
N PRO A 147 13.22 25.88 -7.81
CA PRO A 147 14.31 26.10 -6.89
C PRO A 147 15.24 24.90 -7.00
N LYS A 148 16.10 24.84 -8.02
CA LYS A 148 17.09 23.76 -8.22
C LYS A 148 16.51 22.40 -7.78
N ILE A 149 15.30 22.05 -8.27
CA ILE A 149 14.26 21.29 -7.54
C ILE A 149 14.83 20.14 -6.72
N SER A 150 15.12 20.46 -5.49
CA SER A 150 15.30 19.55 -4.39
C SER A 150 13.97 19.53 -3.65
N ALA A 151 13.52 18.35 -3.25
CA ALA A 151 12.20 18.16 -2.70
C ALA A 151 12.19 18.20 -1.18
N GLY A 152 11.08 18.61 -0.59
CA GLY A 152 10.97 18.71 0.86
C GLY A 152 11.71 19.93 1.44
N SER A 153 11.59 20.06 2.75
CA SER A 153 11.90 21.25 3.54
C SER A 153 13.10 21.08 4.47
N GLY A 154 13.56 19.84 4.66
CA GLY A 154 14.72 19.52 5.49
C GLY A 154 16.03 19.78 4.74
N SER A 155 17.14 19.92 5.47
CA SER A 155 18.47 20.10 4.88
C SER A 155 18.88 18.94 3.96
N ILE A 156 18.43 17.72 4.26
CA ILE A 156 18.74 16.51 3.47
C ILE A 156 17.74 16.35 2.32
N SER A 157 16.44 16.48 2.59
CA SER A 157 15.43 16.38 1.54
C SER A 157 15.60 17.51 0.52
N GLY A 158 15.64 18.75 1.03
CA GLY A 158 15.75 19.99 0.26
C GLY A 158 17.13 20.25 -0.38
N SER A 159 18.09 19.32 -0.33
CA SER A 159 19.37 19.44 -1.07
C SER A 159 19.47 18.51 -2.29
N GLY A 160 18.40 17.79 -2.62
CA GLY A 160 18.36 16.93 -3.79
C GLY A 160 18.77 15.53 -3.38
N SER A 161 17.78 14.68 -3.13
CA SER A 161 18.05 13.27 -2.94
C SER A 161 18.59 12.70 -4.24
N THR A 162 19.90 12.46 -4.27
CA THR A 162 20.55 11.61 -5.27
C THR A 162 20.31 10.13 -4.97
N MET A 163 19.73 9.82 -3.81
CA MET A 163 19.48 8.46 -3.33
C MET A 163 18.03 8.08 -3.57
N ASN A 164 17.79 7.39 -4.68
CA ASN A 164 16.50 6.78 -5.00
C ASN A 164 16.45 5.33 -4.51
N SER A 165 17.00 5.06 -3.33
CA SER A 165 16.95 3.73 -2.74
C SER A 165 15.54 3.42 -2.25
N VAL A 166 15.11 2.15 -2.37
CA VAL A 166 13.80 1.73 -1.86
C VAL A 166 13.82 1.73 -0.33
N VAL A 167 12.89 2.44 0.30
CA VAL A 167 12.77 2.51 1.77
C VAL A 167 11.55 1.77 2.30
N SER A 168 10.49 1.65 1.50
CA SER A 168 9.29 0.90 1.87
C SER A 168 8.54 0.47 0.62
N ILE A 169 7.88 -0.68 0.73
CA ILE A 169 6.95 -1.19 -0.28
C ILE A 169 5.63 -1.56 0.40
N ALA A 170 4.54 -1.44 -0.34
CA ALA A 170 3.24 -1.93 0.12
C ALA A 170 2.34 -2.26 -1.07
N TRP A 171 1.75 -3.45 -1.04
CA TRP A 171 0.71 -3.85 -1.98
C TRP A 171 -0.58 -3.11 -1.71
N SER A 172 -1.26 -2.70 -2.78
CA SER A 172 -2.63 -2.26 -2.70
C SER A 172 -3.54 -3.44 -2.34
N PRO A 173 -4.75 -3.20 -1.82
CA PRO A 173 -5.75 -4.26 -1.78
C PRO A 173 -6.11 -4.73 -3.20
N SER A 174 -6.75 -5.89 -3.29
CA SER A 174 -7.30 -6.38 -4.56
C SER A 174 -8.37 -5.44 -5.10
N GLY A 175 -8.54 -5.40 -6.42
CA GLY A 175 -9.50 -4.55 -7.11
C GLY A 175 -8.94 -3.22 -7.64
N VAL A 176 -7.72 -2.84 -7.24
CA VAL A 176 -7.14 -1.53 -7.58
C VAL A 176 -6.51 -1.49 -8.96
N GLY A 177 -5.87 -2.55 -9.42
CA GLY A 177 -5.18 -2.60 -10.71
C GLY A 177 -6.06 -3.08 -11.88
N TYR A 178 -5.42 -3.24 -13.03
CA TYR A 178 -6.03 -3.89 -14.19
C TYR A 178 -6.50 -5.31 -13.83
N ASN A 179 -7.62 -5.75 -14.40
CA ASN A 179 -8.26 -7.04 -14.06
C ASN A 179 -8.49 -7.24 -12.55
N GLU A 180 -8.75 -6.17 -11.80
CA GLU A 180 -8.98 -6.23 -10.35
C GLU A 180 -7.78 -6.79 -9.54
N ARG A 181 -6.57 -6.73 -10.09
CA ARG A 181 -5.34 -7.16 -9.41
C ARG A 181 -4.83 -6.13 -8.40
N CYS A 182 -3.85 -6.52 -7.59
CA CYS A 182 -3.13 -5.59 -6.73
C CYS A 182 -2.10 -4.80 -7.55
N VAL A 183 -1.81 -3.56 -7.15
CA VAL A 183 -0.69 -2.75 -7.64
C VAL A 183 0.34 -2.58 -6.52
N LEU A 184 1.59 -2.35 -6.87
CA LEU A 184 2.68 -2.21 -5.90
C LEU A 184 3.04 -0.74 -5.71
N GLY A 185 2.94 -0.25 -4.48
CA GLY A 185 3.50 1.04 -4.09
C GLY A 185 4.95 0.91 -3.63
N VAL A 186 5.83 1.77 -4.12
CA VAL A 186 7.25 1.80 -3.79
C VAL A 186 7.62 3.22 -3.36
N LEU A 187 8.06 3.37 -2.13
CA LEU A 187 8.58 4.63 -1.58
C LEU A 187 10.10 4.63 -1.66
N THR A 188 10.65 5.72 -2.18
CA THR A 188 12.10 5.95 -2.27
C THR A 188 12.60 6.85 -1.15
N ALA A 189 13.90 6.80 -0.88
CA ALA A 189 14.56 7.73 0.04
C ALA A 189 14.54 9.19 -0.45
N SER A 190 14.25 9.44 -1.74
CA SER A 190 13.98 10.80 -2.24
C SER A 190 12.62 11.35 -1.85
N GLY A 191 11.76 10.53 -1.26
CA GLY A 191 10.39 10.89 -0.91
C GLY A 191 9.47 10.88 -2.12
N MET A 192 9.79 10.07 -3.13
CA MET A 192 8.91 9.76 -4.25
C MET A 192 8.18 8.44 -3.96
N LEU A 193 6.86 8.44 -4.12
CA LEU A 193 6.04 7.25 -4.09
C LEU A 193 5.63 6.91 -5.52
N ILE A 194 6.01 5.72 -5.99
CA ILE A 194 5.80 5.25 -7.35
C ILE A 194 4.89 4.04 -7.31
N ILE A 195 3.86 4.01 -8.16
CA ILE A 195 2.94 2.88 -8.25
C ILE A 195 3.23 2.09 -9.52
N TYR A 196 3.47 0.80 -9.35
CA TYR A 196 3.74 -0.15 -10.42
C TYR A 196 2.60 -1.16 -10.57
N GLY A 197 2.36 -1.57 -11.80
CA GLY A 197 1.39 -2.62 -12.10
C GLY A 197 1.17 -2.78 -13.59
N ASP A 198 0.19 -3.60 -13.95
CA ASP A 198 -0.23 -3.78 -15.34
C ASP A 198 -0.92 -2.51 -15.89
N PRO A 199 -0.62 -2.08 -17.13
CA PRO A 199 -1.31 -0.98 -17.79
C PRO A 199 -2.82 -1.25 -17.90
N LEU A 200 -3.65 -0.23 -17.66
CA LEU A 200 -5.13 -0.38 -17.76
C LEU A 200 -5.61 -0.51 -19.21
N ASP A 201 -4.97 0.22 -20.12
CA ASP A 201 -5.26 0.12 -21.54
C ASP A 201 -4.48 -1.08 -22.07
N GLY A 202 -5.20 -2.14 -22.42
CA GLY A 202 -4.63 -3.37 -22.96
C GLY A 202 -3.97 -3.15 -24.33
N GLY A 203 -2.81 -2.50 -24.39
CA GLY A 203 -1.85 -2.57 -25.48
C GLY A 203 -2.32 -2.16 -26.87
N GLU A 204 -3.41 -1.40 -27.02
CA GLU A 204 -3.72 -0.71 -28.27
C GLU A 204 -3.01 0.66 -28.28
N LYS A 205 -1.68 0.65 -28.16
CA LYS A 205 -0.93 1.74 -28.80
C LYS A 205 -1.05 1.46 -30.29
N ASP A 206 -1.75 2.35 -30.97
CA ASP A 206 -1.87 2.42 -32.42
C ASP A 206 -0.47 2.42 -33.06
N ASP A 207 0.09 1.24 -33.33
CA ASP A 207 1.11 1.03 -34.36
C ASP A 207 0.41 1.11 -35.74
N ALA A 208 -0.26 2.23 -35.99
CA ALA A 208 -0.77 2.64 -37.28
C ALA A 208 0.32 3.41 -38.04
N SER A 209 1.54 2.87 -38.09
CA SER A 209 2.53 3.25 -39.08
C SER A 209 3.59 2.16 -39.23
N THR A 210 3.95 1.88 -40.49
CA THR A 210 5.03 0.98 -40.92
C THR A 210 4.79 -0.53 -40.86
N SER A 211 4.02 -1.01 -41.84
CA SER A 211 4.42 -2.06 -42.79
C SER A 211 5.55 -3.02 -42.37
N SER A 212 5.21 -4.20 -41.83
CA SER A 212 5.74 -5.53 -42.23
C SER A 212 5.49 -6.58 -41.14
N GLY A 213 4.62 -7.56 -41.42
CA GLY A 213 4.78 -8.96 -40.95
C GLY A 213 4.77 -9.31 -39.46
N GLY A 214 4.46 -8.39 -38.52
CA GLY A 214 4.50 -8.67 -37.09
C GLY A 214 3.34 -9.54 -36.59
N GLN A 215 3.63 -10.82 -36.34
CA GLN A 215 2.74 -11.81 -35.73
C GLN A 215 2.12 -11.28 -34.43
N ARG A 216 0.79 -11.15 -34.41
CA ARG A 216 0.00 -10.76 -33.25
C ARG A 216 0.26 -11.74 -32.10
N VAL A 217 1.05 -11.34 -31.10
CA VAL A 217 1.08 -12.04 -29.82
C VAL A 217 -0.20 -11.69 -29.08
N SER A 218 -1.29 -12.38 -29.46
CA SER A 218 -2.47 -12.57 -28.63
C SER A 218 -2.06 -13.41 -27.42
N GLY A 219 -1.21 -12.83 -26.56
CA GLY A 219 -0.80 -13.44 -25.30
C GLY A 219 -2.04 -13.69 -24.46
N ASN A 220 -2.23 -14.95 -24.10
CA ASN A 220 -3.34 -15.46 -23.31
C ASN A 220 -3.54 -14.56 -22.07
N ARG A 221 -4.55 -13.67 -22.10
CA ARG A 221 -4.81 -12.62 -21.10
C ARG A 221 -5.05 -13.14 -19.67
N ASN A 222 -5.08 -14.46 -19.50
CA ASN A 222 -5.25 -15.16 -18.24
C ASN A 222 -3.92 -15.44 -17.50
N SER A 223 -2.75 -15.24 -18.12
CA SER A 223 -1.48 -15.44 -17.42
C SER A 223 -1.09 -14.20 -16.59
N TYR A 224 -0.54 -14.43 -15.40
CA TYR A 224 0.07 -13.39 -14.58
C TYR A 224 1.47 -13.11 -15.11
N ASP A 225 1.57 -12.17 -16.06
CA ASP A 225 2.83 -11.79 -16.69
C ASP A 225 3.33 -10.46 -16.14
N THR A 226 4.33 -10.52 -15.27
CA THR A 226 4.92 -9.31 -14.68
C THR A 226 5.78 -8.55 -15.67
N SER A 227 6.17 -9.12 -16.82
CA SER A 227 7.05 -8.47 -17.81
C SER A 227 6.46 -7.19 -18.42
N ARG A 228 5.13 -6.99 -18.31
CA ARG A 228 4.41 -5.84 -18.85
C ARG A 228 4.17 -4.71 -17.86
N TRP A 229 4.53 -4.91 -16.60
CA TRP A 229 4.38 -3.88 -15.60
C TRP A 229 5.07 -2.57 -15.99
N GLU A 230 4.44 -1.45 -15.66
CA GLU A 230 4.97 -0.13 -15.91
C GLU A 230 4.78 0.77 -14.68
N VAL A 231 5.33 1.98 -14.75
CA VAL A 231 4.98 3.03 -13.80
C VAL A 231 3.61 3.56 -14.19
N LEU A 232 2.61 3.35 -13.34
CA LEU A 232 1.24 3.76 -13.59
C LEU A 232 1.04 5.25 -13.28
N TRP A 233 1.58 5.69 -12.15
CA TRP A 233 1.60 7.08 -11.69
C TRP A 233 2.52 7.20 -10.48
N ALA A 234 2.85 8.43 -10.09
CA ALA A 234 3.69 8.70 -8.94
C ALA A 234 3.28 9.98 -8.20
N VAL A 235 3.76 10.18 -6.98
CA VAL A 235 3.56 11.42 -6.23
C VAL A 235 4.78 11.73 -5.36
N GLY A 236 5.05 13.01 -5.14
CA GLY A 236 6.19 13.48 -4.35
C GLY A 236 7.35 13.95 -5.23
N GLU A 237 8.41 14.45 -4.61
CA GLU A 237 9.61 15.05 -5.23
C GLU A 237 9.35 16.07 -6.37
N ARG A 238 9.03 15.59 -7.57
CA ARG A 238 8.79 16.38 -8.79
C ARG A 238 7.50 15.99 -9.52
N THR A 239 6.76 15.02 -8.99
CA THR A 239 5.48 14.58 -9.52
C THR A 239 4.37 15.08 -8.60
N ALA A 240 3.29 15.53 -9.22
CA ALA A 240 2.11 15.99 -8.52
C ALA A 240 0.89 15.25 -9.04
N VAL A 241 -0.14 15.12 -8.21
CA VAL A 241 -1.44 14.59 -8.63
C VAL A 241 -2.48 15.71 -8.70
N PRO A 242 -3.56 15.54 -9.46
CA PRO A 242 -4.67 16.48 -9.47
C PRO A 242 -5.18 16.79 -8.05
N GLY A 243 -5.53 18.06 -7.80
CA GLY A 243 -6.00 18.52 -6.48
C GLY A 243 -4.90 18.76 -5.43
N GLN A 244 -3.64 18.43 -5.74
CA GLN A 244 -2.55 18.58 -4.76
C GLN A 244 -2.30 20.04 -4.41
N LYS A 245 -2.47 20.37 -3.12
CA LYS A 245 -2.34 21.75 -2.61
C LYS A 245 -0.89 22.23 -2.55
N LYS A 246 0.06 21.31 -2.35
CA LYS A 246 1.49 21.60 -2.16
C LYS A 246 2.35 20.59 -2.95
N PRO A 247 2.72 20.89 -4.20
CA PRO A 247 3.67 20.07 -4.96
C PRO A 247 5.09 20.18 -4.40
N GLY A 248 5.95 19.21 -4.71
CA GLY A 248 7.37 19.22 -4.35
C GLY A 248 7.72 18.78 -2.93
N GLU A 249 6.77 18.20 -2.20
CA GLU A 249 6.99 17.67 -0.86
C GLU A 249 7.60 16.26 -0.90
N CYS A 250 8.38 15.91 0.12
CA CYS A 250 8.90 14.56 0.26
C CYS A 250 7.91 13.72 1.05
N ILE A 251 7.58 12.56 0.52
CA ILE A 251 6.78 11.57 1.22
C ILE A 251 7.69 10.82 2.20
N THR A 252 7.29 10.74 3.46
CA THR A 252 8.06 10.06 4.51
C THR A 252 7.57 8.65 4.76
N SER A 253 6.26 8.41 4.60
CA SER A 253 5.57 7.14 4.85
C SER A 253 4.26 7.10 4.07
N PHE A 254 3.77 5.91 3.75
CA PHE A 254 2.48 5.72 3.07
C PHE A 254 1.79 4.43 3.50
N ALA A 255 0.48 4.36 3.29
CA ALA A 255 -0.34 3.20 3.58
C ALA A 255 -1.55 3.15 2.65
N TRP A 256 -1.96 1.94 2.28
CA TRP A 256 -3.23 1.70 1.60
C TRP A 256 -4.34 1.50 2.63
N THR A 257 -5.57 1.91 2.28
CA THR A 257 -6.76 1.36 2.95
C THR A 257 -7.14 0.03 2.32
N ASN A 258 -7.95 -0.78 3.01
CA ASN A 258 -8.58 -1.96 2.41
C ASN A 258 -9.46 -1.56 1.21
N ALA A 259 -9.79 -2.52 0.34
CA ALA A 259 -10.61 -2.28 -0.84
C ALA A 259 -11.99 -1.71 -0.44
N CYS A 260 -12.41 -0.63 -1.10
CA CYS A 260 -13.74 -0.06 -0.90
C CYS A 260 -14.81 -0.86 -1.66
N ASP A 261 -14.46 -1.42 -2.81
CA ASP A 261 -15.40 -2.12 -3.70
C ASP A 261 -15.84 -3.49 -3.19
N ALA A 262 -15.04 -4.14 -2.33
CA ALA A 262 -15.40 -5.43 -1.74
C ALA A 262 -16.55 -5.30 -0.72
N ILE A 263 -16.86 -4.08 -0.30
CA ILE A 263 -17.74 -3.79 0.83
C ILE A 263 -19.14 -3.41 0.39
N VAL A 264 -19.28 -2.76 -0.77
CA VAL A 264 -20.57 -2.31 -1.27
C VAL A 264 -21.19 -3.43 -2.10
N GLU A 265 -22.33 -3.95 -1.66
CA GLU A 265 -23.15 -4.85 -2.48
C GLU A 265 -23.40 -4.18 -3.83
N LYS A 266 -22.74 -4.69 -4.87
CA LYS A 266 -22.94 -4.25 -6.25
C LYS A 266 -24.40 -4.52 -6.59
N THR A 267 -25.25 -3.51 -6.43
CA THR A 267 -26.62 -3.60 -6.94
C THR A 267 -26.49 -3.54 -8.46
N PRO A 268 -26.96 -4.55 -9.21
CA PRO A 268 -26.92 -4.52 -10.68
C PRO A 268 -28.00 -3.54 -11.16
N THR A 269 -27.77 -2.24 -10.97
CA THR A 269 -28.60 -1.21 -11.56
C THR A 269 -28.15 -1.00 -13.00
N LEU A 270 -29.11 -1.14 -13.92
CA LEU A 270 -29.13 -0.93 -15.37
C LEU A 270 -28.61 0.45 -15.88
N ALA A 271 -27.65 1.08 -15.22
CA ALA A 271 -27.06 2.35 -15.65
C ALA A 271 -25.89 2.13 -16.63
N ALA A 272 -26.13 1.41 -17.72
CA ALA A 272 -25.17 1.13 -18.79
C ALA A 272 -24.89 2.35 -19.71
N ALA A 273 -25.04 3.59 -19.22
CA ALA A 273 -25.00 4.78 -20.07
C ALA A 273 -24.11 5.94 -19.56
N TYR A 274 -23.51 5.86 -18.36
CA TYR A 274 -22.76 7.01 -17.81
C TYR A 274 -21.44 6.65 -17.12
N HIS A 275 -20.44 7.51 -17.34
CA HIS A 275 -19.13 7.56 -16.71
C HIS A 275 -19.21 7.36 -15.19
N ARG A 276 -19.00 6.14 -14.70
CA ARG A 276 -18.88 5.89 -13.26
C ARG A 276 -17.42 5.79 -12.92
N ALA A 277 -16.93 6.76 -12.14
CA ALA A 277 -15.69 6.57 -11.43
C ALA A 277 -15.98 5.64 -10.24
N GLU A 278 -15.19 4.57 -10.06
CA GLU A 278 -15.32 3.63 -8.94
C GLU A 278 -14.09 3.72 -8.01
N THR A 279 -14.29 4.07 -6.71
CA THR A 279 -13.18 4.15 -5.75
C THR A 279 -12.76 2.74 -5.45
N LYS A 280 -11.53 2.39 -5.83
CA LYS A 280 -11.00 1.06 -5.56
C LYS A 280 -10.40 1.00 -4.16
N ALA A 281 -9.63 2.02 -3.82
CA ALA A 281 -9.02 2.20 -2.51
C ALA A 281 -8.70 3.67 -2.26
N LEU A 282 -8.36 4.01 -1.01
CA LEU A 282 -7.67 5.24 -0.68
C LEU A 282 -6.19 4.95 -0.43
N LEU A 283 -5.34 5.90 -0.81
CA LEU A 283 -3.92 5.89 -0.44
C LEU A 283 -3.66 7.06 0.49
N VAL A 284 -3.10 6.78 1.66
CA VAL A 284 -2.73 7.79 2.65
C VAL A 284 -1.22 7.91 2.66
N TYR A 285 -0.70 9.13 2.69
CA TYR A 285 0.72 9.36 2.88
C TYR A 285 1.00 10.51 3.82
N GLN A 286 2.17 10.47 4.45
CA GLN A 286 2.68 11.54 5.31
C GLN A 286 3.81 12.27 4.59
N THR A 287 3.84 13.60 4.74
CA THR A 287 4.91 14.42 4.18
C THR A 287 5.98 14.76 5.21
N ASP A 288 7.12 15.22 4.73
CA ASP A 288 8.21 15.76 5.54
C ASP A 288 7.78 16.96 6.42
N LYS A 289 6.75 17.70 5.98
CA LYS A 289 6.10 18.76 6.78
C LYS A 289 5.07 18.23 7.78
N ARG A 290 4.94 16.91 7.91
CA ARG A 290 4.00 16.22 8.80
C ARG A 290 2.53 16.48 8.44
N ASP A 291 2.25 16.71 7.16
CA ASP A 291 0.87 16.69 6.67
C ASP A 291 0.50 15.23 6.35
N ILE A 292 -0.69 14.80 6.74
CA ILE A 292 -1.30 13.56 6.26
C ILE A 292 -2.19 13.93 5.08
N VAL A 293 -2.00 13.22 3.98
CA VAL A 293 -2.70 13.44 2.72
C VAL A 293 -3.42 12.17 2.32
N VAL A 294 -4.65 12.32 1.83
CA VAL A 294 -5.47 11.20 1.34
C VAL A 294 -5.71 11.39 -0.15
N LEU A 295 -5.26 10.41 -0.92
CA LEU A 295 -5.54 10.25 -2.33
C LEU A 295 -6.71 9.28 -2.50
N ASP A 296 -7.63 9.65 -3.39
CA ASP A 296 -8.65 8.73 -3.88
C ASP A 296 -8.14 8.04 -5.14
N VAL A 297 -8.04 6.71 -5.09
CA VAL A 297 -7.52 5.90 -6.20
C VAL A 297 -8.70 5.19 -6.85
N SER A 298 -9.01 5.62 -8.07
CA SER A 298 -10.18 5.15 -8.79
C SER A 298 -9.95 4.96 -10.27
N HIS A 299 -10.90 4.30 -10.91
CA HIS A 299 -10.94 4.11 -12.36
C HIS A 299 -12.13 4.82 -12.96
N SER A 300 -11.94 5.47 -14.10
CA SER A 300 -13.00 5.90 -15.01
C SER A 300 -13.19 4.83 -16.07
N ARG A 301 -14.38 4.24 -16.17
CA ARG A 301 -14.75 3.36 -17.29
C ARG A 301 -15.50 4.14 -18.37
N TYR A 302 -15.04 3.99 -19.60
CA TYR A 302 -15.64 4.61 -20.78
C TYR A 302 -16.54 3.62 -21.51
N ILE A 303 -17.47 4.14 -22.30
CA ILE A 303 -18.44 3.34 -23.09
C ILE A 303 -17.72 2.46 -24.12
N ASP A 304 -16.59 2.93 -24.64
CA ASP A 304 -15.71 2.18 -25.56
C ASP A 304 -14.94 1.03 -24.87
N GLY A 305 -15.13 0.85 -23.56
CA GLY A 305 -14.47 -0.18 -22.76
C GLY A 305 -13.09 0.23 -22.22
N ARG A 306 -12.57 1.41 -22.58
CA ARG A 306 -11.30 1.91 -22.04
C ARG A 306 -11.45 2.22 -20.56
N VAL A 307 -10.37 1.97 -19.82
CA VAL A 307 -10.33 2.21 -18.37
C VAL A 307 -9.14 3.10 -18.10
N LYS A 308 -9.39 4.24 -17.47
CA LYS A 308 -8.32 5.19 -17.15
C LYS A 308 -8.22 5.44 -15.65
N TRP A 309 -7.00 5.71 -15.21
CA TRP A 309 -6.73 6.09 -13.84
C TRP A 309 -7.35 7.45 -13.53
N LYS A 310 -8.03 7.53 -12.38
CA LYS A 310 -8.53 8.77 -11.81
C LYS A 310 -8.05 8.83 -10.36
N VAL A 311 -6.94 9.54 -10.17
CA VAL A 311 -6.28 9.72 -8.88
C VAL A 311 -6.23 11.21 -8.56
N ALA A 312 -6.58 11.59 -7.33
CA ALA A 312 -6.49 12.98 -6.88
C ALA A 312 -6.30 13.09 -5.37
N GLU A 313 -5.64 14.17 -4.92
CA GLU A 313 -5.65 14.60 -3.52
C GLU A 313 -7.06 15.11 -3.19
N MET A 314 -7.71 14.42 -2.26
CA MET A 314 -9.06 14.78 -1.81
C MET A 314 -9.01 15.56 -0.51
N GLU A 315 -8.22 15.08 0.45
CA GLU A 315 -8.10 15.69 1.76
C GLU A 315 -6.66 15.78 2.22
N ARG A 316 -6.39 16.81 3.01
CA ARG A 316 -5.07 17.06 3.61
C ARG A 316 -5.26 17.68 4.97
N ILE A 317 -4.66 17.08 5.98
CA ILE A 317 -4.67 17.59 7.34
C ILE A 317 -3.25 17.71 7.85
N LYS A 318 -2.97 18.82 8.54
CA LYS A 318 -1.74 18.95 9.31
C LYS A 318 -1.78 17.95 10.45
N ALA A 319 -0.96 16.90 10.40
CA ALA A 319 -0.74 16.01 11.53
C ALA A 319 0.31 16.63 12.45
N ALA A 320 0.01 17.85 12.91
CA ALA A 320 0.90 18.72 13.65
C ALA A 320 1.40 18.03 14.91
N ALA A 321 2.58 17.40 14.84
CA ALA A 321 3.39 16.90 15.95
C ALA A 321 2.74 15.92 16.95
N GLY A 322 1.50 15.51 16.72
CA GLY A 322 0.71 14.83 17.73
C GLY A 322 0.36 15.77 18.88
N ALA A 323 0.43 15.26 20.11
CA ALA A 323 0.25 16.08 21.30
C ALA A 323 1.44 17.02 21.58
N HIS A 324 2.57 16.91 20.87
CA HIS A 324 3.77 17.65 21.22
C HIS A 324 3.82 19.04 20.58
N LEU A 325 3.83 20.11 21.39
CA LEU A 325 3.88 21.48 20.90
C LEU A 325 5.20 21.78 20.17
N THR A 326 5.15 21.91 18.83
CA THR A 326 6.32 22.26 18.01
C THR A 326 6.59 23.76 17.88
N GLY A 327 5.68 24.62 18.36
CA GLY A 327 5.77 26.07 18.17
C GLY A 327 6.51 26.83 19.28
N GLN A 328 6.79 26.19 20.42
CA GLN A 328 7.40 26.82 21.59
C GLN A 328 8.80 26.28 21.90
N TRP A 329 9.55 25.92 20.84
CA TRP A 329 10.99 25.70 20.91
C TRP A 329 11.73 27.03 21.14
N THR A 330 11.45 27.71 22.25
CA THR A 330 12.10 28.96 22.68
C THR A 330 13.11 28.74 23.80
N ARG A 331 13.31 27.49 24.26
CA ARG A 331 14.50 27.16 25.04
C ARG A 331 15.73 27.05 24.11
N PRO A 332 16.86 27.69 24.44
CA PRO A 332 18.15 27.31 23.87
C PRO A 332 18.37 25.82 24.17
N GLY A 333 18.46 24.96 23.14
CA GLY A 333 18.53 23.50 23.31
C GLY A 333 17.26 22.74 22.92
N ALA A 334 16.35 23.33 22.13
CA ALA A 334 15.44 22.52 21.34
C ALA A 334 16.26 21.53 20.48
N PRO A 335 15.79 20.29 20.27
CA PRO A 335 16.49 19.32 19.46
C PRO A 335 16.41 19.77 18.00
N SER A 336 17.28 20.71 17.67
CA SER A 336 17.80 20.89 16.33
C SER A 336 18.27 19.52 15.88
N VAL A 337 18.22 19.24 14.58
CA VAL A 337 18.93 18.08 14.02
C VAL A 337 20.43 18.07 14.37
N THR A 338 20.95 19.18 14.91
CA THR A 338 22.30 19.35 15.45
C THR A 338 22.42 19.13 16.96
N ASP A 339 21.33 18.88 17.68
CA ASP A 339 21.36 18.51 19.10
C ASP A 339 21.88 17.09 19.25
N PHE A 340 22.79 16.88 20.18
CA PHE A 340 23.37 15.57 20.49
C PHE A 340 22.31 14.58 20.96
N ASN A 341 21.23 15.07 21.57
CA ASN A 341 20.10 14.26 22.04
C ASN A 341 18.98 14.15 20.99
N PHE A 342 19.18 14.61 19.75
CA PHE A 342 18.20 14.45 18.69
C PHE A 342 18.02 12.98 18.36
N VAL A 343 16.82 12.46 18.61
CA VAL A 343 16.43 11.12 18.22
C VAL A 343 15.62 11.20 16.92
N PRO A 344 16.08 10.56 15.82
CA PRO A 344 15.26 10.44 14.63
C PRO A 344 13.95 9.71 14.94
N HIS A 345 12.83 10.35 14.63
CA HIS A 345 11.49 9.82 14.90
C HIS A 345 10.68 9.53 13.64
N SER A 346 11.18 9.94 12.47
CA SER A 346 10.51 9.66 11.18
C SER A 346 10.86 8.25 10.72
N THR A 347 9.86 7.52 10.27
CA THR A 347 10.00 6.13 9.80
C THR A 347 9.05 5.91 8.63
N PRO A 348 9.47 5.20 7.57
CA PRO A 348 8.59 4.91 6.44
C PRO A 348 7.45 3.95 6.79
N PHE A 349 7.53 3.27 7.94
CA PHE A 349 6.50 2.36 8.47
C PHE A 349 5.62 3.02 9.54
N GLY A 350 5.73 4.34 9.67
CA GLY A 350 5.02 5.12 10.67
C GLY A 350 3.58 5.43 10.34
N LEU A 351 3.01 4.85 9.28
CA LEU A 351 1.65 5.10 8.83
C LEU A 351 0.98 3.76 8.52
N HIS A 352 -0.24 3.57 9.00
CA HIS A 352 -1.05 2.38 8.68
C HIS A 352 -2.55 2.72 8.78
N CYS A 353 -3.39 2.04 8.01
CA CYS A 353 -4.84 2.16 8.11
C CYS A 353 -5.43 0.93 8.80
N SER A 354 -6.50 1.11 9.59
CA SER A 354 -7.30 -0.01 10.06
C SER A 354 -8.21 -0.54 8.95
N PRO A 355 -8.79 -1.74 9.11
CA PRO A 355 -9.89 -2.19 8.27
C PRO A 355 -11.10 -1.24 8.36
N TRP A 356 -11.98 -1.32 7.36
CA TRP A 356 -13.20 -0.51 7.28
C TRP A 356 -14.28 -1.01 8.23
N MET A 357 -14.83 -0.10 9.04
CA MET A 357 -16.15 -0.21 9.64
C MET A 357 -17.17 0.27 8.61
N VAL A 358 -18.24 -0.49 8.43
CA VAL A 358 -19.24 -0.24 7.38
C VAL A 358 -20.60 -0.06 8.02
N GLU A 359 -21.21 1.09 7.77
CA GLU A 359 -22.54 1.42 8.23
C GLU A 359 -23.43 1.81 7.04
N LYS A 360 -24.67 1.29 7.02
CA LYS A 360 -25.69 1.71 6.06
C LYS A 360 -26.55 2.79 6.71
N VAL A 361 -26.46 4.02 6.21
CA VAL A 361 -27.22 5.17 6.72
C VAL A 361 -28.51 5.32 5.90
N PRO A 362 -29.70 5.17 6.51
CA PRO A 362 -30.96 5.34 5.80
C PRO A 362 -31.20 6.83 5.47
N LEU A 363 -31.43 7.15 4.19
CA LEU A 363 -31.72 8.51 3.71
C LEU A 363 -33.22 8.85 3.64
N GLY A 364 -34.09 7.86 3.86
CA GLY A 364 -35.55 7.98 3.72
C GLY A 364 -36.18 6.68 3.21
N PRO A 365 -37.51 6.58 3.13
CA PRO A 365 -38.21 5.36 2.72
C PRO A 365 -38.02 5.01 1.24
N ASP A 366 -37.74 5.99 0.38
CA ASP A 366 -37.69 5.82 -1.08
C ASP A 366 -36.27 5.97 -1.67
N LEU A 367 -35.26 6.24 -0.83
CA LEU A 367 -33.87 6.45 -1.25
C LEU A 367 -33.01 5.27 -0.86
N GLN A 368 -32.10 4.86 -1.75
CA GLN A 368 -31.11 3.85 -1.42
C GLN A 368 -30.23 4.35 -0.27
N PRO A 369 -29.92 3.49 0.73
CA PRO A 369 -29.11 3.90 1.86
C PRO A 369 -27.69 4.28 1.40
N GLU A 370 -27.13 5.30 2.04
CA GLU A 370 -25.71 5.63 1.87
C GLU A 370 -24.86 4.59 2.61
N SER A 371 -23.72 4.24 2.04
CA SER A 371 -22.71 3.46 2.75
C SER A 371 -21.67 4.40 3.33
N LEU A 372 -21.59 4.45 4.65
CA LEU A 372 -20.55 5.16 5.38
C LEU A 372 -19.45 4.17 5.76
N LEU A 373 -18.27 4.37 5.20
CA LEU A 373 -17.09 3.59 5.52
C LEU A 373 -16.23 4.43 6.46
N THR A 374 -15.81 3.85 7.58
CA THR A 374 -14.96 4.52 8.57
C THR A 374 -13.76 3.65 8.89
N CYS A 375 -12.55 4.17 8.76
CA CYS A 375 -11.33 3.52 9.22
C CYS A 375 -10.51 4.49 10.09
N ILE A 376 -9.47 3.97 10.72
CA ILE A 376 -8.54 4.75 11.52
C ILE A 376 -7.21 4.83 10.78
N ILE A 377 -6.72 6.05 10.57
CA ILE A 377 -5.35 6.33 10.20
C ILE A 377 -4.53 6.37 11.49
N GLY A 378 -3.68 5.37 11.67
CA GLY A 378 -2.63 5.40 12.67
C GLY A 378 -1.39 6.05 12.08
N TYR A 379 -0.77 6.98 12.81
CA TYR A 379 0.45 7.65 12.37
C TYR A 379 1.44 7.88 13.53
N THR A 380 2.73 7.89 13.23
CA THR A 380 3.79 8.27 14.16
C THR A 380 4.20 9.72 13.94
N ALA A 381 4.45 10.41 15.04
CA ALA A 381 5.06 11.74 15.08
C ALA A 381 6.25 11.71 16.04
N LEU A 382 6.79 12.88 16.38
CA LEU A 382 7.91 13.01 17.32
C LEU A 382 7.51 12.41 18.67
N HIS A 383 8.00 11.21 19.00
CA HIS A 383 7.71 10.47 20.24
C HIS A 383 6.21 10.28 20.56
N TYR A 384 5.39 10.17 19.52
CA TYR A 384 3.93 10.10 19.66
C TYR A 384 3.33 9.18 18.60
N VAL A 385 2.28 8.46 18.98
CA VAL A 385 1.43 7.70 18.07
C VAL A 385 0.02 8.28 18.16
N GLY A 386 -0.51 8.70 17.02
CA GLY A 386 -1.85 9.27 16.91
C GLY A 386 -2.77 8.40 16.08
N PHE A 387 -4.05 8.42 16.42
CA PHE A 387 -5.10 7.70 15.70
C PHE A 387 -6.17 8.71 15.28
N ARG A 388 -6.36 8.88 13.96
CA ARG A 388 -7.39 9.75 13.38
C ARG A 388 -8.42 8.95 12.64
N ARG A 389 -9.68 9.36 12.74
CA ARG A 389 -10.77 8.76 11.98
C ARG A 389 -10.79 9.32 10.56
N LEU A 390 -10.86 8.42 9.58
CA LEU A 390 -11.08 8.69 8.16
C LEU A 390 -12.43 8.09 7.78
N SER A 391 -13.29 8.89 7.17
CA SER A 391 -14.62 8.49 6.75
C SER A 391 -14.88 8.79 5.29
N LEU A 392 -15.49 7.85 4.59
CA LEU A 392 -15.83 7.91 3.19
C LEU A 392 -17.33 7.66 3.03
N VAL A 393 -18.03 8.62 2.43
CA VAL A 393 -19.45 8.48 2.11
C VAL A 393 -19.59 8.05 0.65
N LEU A 394 -20.15 6.85 0.44
CA LEU A 394 -20.48 6.33 -0.87
C LEU A 394 -21.97 6.46 -1.14
N ARG A 395 -22.31 7.28 -2.14
CA ARG A 395 -23.69 7.50 -2.60
C ARG A 395 -23.98 6.67 -3.85
N PRO A 396 -25.06 5.87 -3.87
CA PRO A 396 -25.39 5.02 -5.02
C PRO A 396 -25.82 5.82 -6.26
N ASP A 397 -26.46 6.98 -6.09
CA ASP A 397 -27.25 7.64 -7.14
C ASP A 397 -26.56 8.84 -7.81
N VAL A 398 -25.36 9.21 -7.38
CA VAL A 398 -24.70 10.42 -7.89
C VAL A 398 -23.81 10.06 -9.09
N SER A 399 -24.32 10.33 -10.29
CA SER A 399 -23.58 10.23 -11.56
C SER A 399 -22.31 11.08 -11.58
N SER A 400 -22.29 12.19 -10.81
CA SER A 400 -21.03 12.83 -10.45
C SER A 400 -20.37 11.97 -9.38
N GLY A 401 -19.25 11.30 -9.70
CA GLY A 401 -18.43 10.54 -8.75
C GLY A 401 -17.80 11.37 -7.61
N ARG A 402 -18.52 12.39 -7.11
CA ARG A 402 -18.18 13.24 -5.99
C ARG A 402 -18.34 12.43 -4.71
N ARG A 403 -17.26 11.72 -4.37
CA ARG A 403 -17.09 11.13 -3.05
C ARG A 403 -16.79 12.23 -2.05
N THR A 404 -17.30 12.05 -0.84
CA THR A 404 -16.94 12.96 0.25
C THR A 404 -16.11 12.17 1.24
N ILE A 405 -14.85 12.59 1.36
CA ILE A 405 -13.90 12.06 2.31
C ILE A 405 -13.81 13.08 3.44
N PHE A 406 -13.88 12.59 4.67
CA PHE A 406 -13.72 13.38 5.88
C PHE A 406 -12.61 12.76 6.70
N ILE A 407 -11.75 13.59 7.26
CA ILE A 407 -10.77 13.17 8.25
C ILE A 407 -10.99 14.04 9.46
N ASP A 408 -11.07 13.42 10.64
CA ASP A 408 -11.20 14.17 11.88
C ASP A 408 -9.97 15.08 12.08
N THR A 409 -10.22 16.30 12.54
CA THR A 409 -9.17 17.29 12.80
C THR A 409 -8.28 16.90 13.97
N ASN A 410 -8.86 16.21 14.96
CA ASN A 410 -8.21 15.74 16.17
C ASN A 410 -8.05 14.23 16.17
N ASP A 411 -7.07 13.76 16.93
CA ASP A 411 -6.90 12.33 17.17
C ASP A 411 -8.02 11.83 18.10
N ILE A 412 -8.63 10.70 17.76
CA ILE A 412 -9.62 10.03 18.62
C ILE A 412 -8.94 9.39 19.84
N SER A 413 -7.71 8.94 19.65
CA SER A 413 -6.87 8.28 20.63
C SER A 413 -5.41 8.50 20.24
N GLY A 414 -4.51 8.38 21.21
CA GLY A 414 -3.08 8.46 20.96
C GLY A 414 -2.30 8.28 22.24
N PHE A 415 -1.00 8.10 22.13
CA PHE A 415 -0.12 8.02 23.29
C PHE A 415 1.31 8.42 22.95
N CYS A 416 2.01 8.96 23.95
CA CYS A 416 3.42 9.27 23.84
C CYS A 416 4.24 8.00 24.11
N ALA A 417 5.23 7.74 23.27
CA ALA A 417 6.18 6.64 23.41
C ALA A 417 7.46 6.93 22.63
N PHE A 418 8.58 6.35 23.06
CA PHE A 418 9.84 6.46 22.34
C PHE A 418 9.75 5.74 20.99
N MET A 419 9.74 6.46 19.87
CA MET A 419 9.60 5.85 18.54
C MET A 419 10.94 5.33 18.02
N GLY A 420 12.00 6.15 18.09
CA GLY A 420 13.28 5.84 17.45
C GLY A 420 13.19 5.70 15.92
N ALA A 421 14.34 5.47 15.28
CA ALA A 421 14.39 5.13 13.86
C ALA A 421 13.83 3.72 13.65
N ASN A 422 13.02 3.50 12.61
CA ASN A 422 12.36 2.21 12.31
C ASN A 422 11.22 1.80 13.25
N ALA A 423 10.57 2.73 13.97
CA ALA A 423 9.27 2.41 14.55
C ALA A 423 8.30 1.90 13.47
N VAL A 424 7.50 0.89 13.82
CA VAL A 424 6.51 0.29 12.94
C VAL A 424 5.16 0.33 13.65
N LEU A 425 4.15 0.78 12.95
CA LEU A 425 2.77 0.73 13.38
C LEU A 425 1.99 -0.25 12.49
N ARG A 426 1.26 -1.18 13.12
CA ARG A 426 0.38 -2.13 12.43
C ARG A 426 -0.93 -2.31 13.20
N PHE A 427 -2.03 -2.32 12.47
CA PHE A 427 -3.32 -2.77 12.97
C PHE A 427 -3.49 -4.26 12.75
N GLU A 428 -4.39 -4.88 13.50
CA GLU A 428 -4.92 -6.20 13.13
C GLU A 428 -5.84 -6.09 11.89
N ASP A 429 -5.91 -7.16 11.10
CA ASP A 429 -6.73 -7.23 9.87
C ASP A 429 -8.23 -7.45 10.16
N CYS A 430 -8.68 -7.21 11.39
CA CYS A 430 -10.09 -7.31 11.78
C CYS A 430 -10.51 -6.18 12.73
N LEU A 431 -11.80 -5.85 12.68
CA LEU A 431 -12.43 -5.00 13.69
C LEU A 431 -13.21 -5.88 14.66
N TRP A 432 -12.96 -5.68 15.94
CA TRP A 432 -13.64 -6.41 17.00
C TRP A 432 -14.95 -5.69 17.34
N ARG A 433 -16.06 -6.42 17.43
CA ARG A 433 -17.32 -5.84 17.88
C ARG A 433 -17.42 -5.99 19.38
N VAL A 434 -17.76 -4.90 20.05
CA VAL A 434 -18.05 -4.90 21.48
C VAL A 434 -19.56 -4.93 21.61
N ASP A 435 -20.09 -6.01 22.16
CA ASP A 435 -21.49 -6.08 22.54
C ASP A 435 -21.67 -5.28 23.82
N ASP A 436 -21.97 -3.99 23.67
CA ASP A 436 -22.20 -3.11 24.81
C ASP A 436 -23.58 -3.35 25.43
N ASP A 437 -23.56 -3.33 26.76
CA ASP A 437 -24.61 -3.68 27.70
C ASP A 437 -26.02 -3.20 27.33
N LEU A 438 -26.98 -4.10 27.55
CA LEU A 438 -28.45 -3.94 27.45
C LEU A 438 -29.04 -2.78 28.29
N GLN A 439 -28.22 -1.98 29.00
CA GLN A 439 -28.70 -1.01 29.98
C GLN A 439 -29.18 0.32 29.38
N THR A 440 -28.71 0.74 28.18
CA THR A 440 -29.12 2.03 27.59
C THR A 440 -30.19 1.95 26.52
N GLY A 441 -30.70 0.75 26.19
CA GLY A 441 -31.83 0.55 25.25
C GLY A 441 -31.60 1.00 23.80
N VAL A 442 -30.44 1.60 23.48
CA VAL A 442 -30.05 2.04 22.14
C VAL A 442 -28.77 1.32 21.76
N PRO A 443 -28.80 0.37 20.79
CA PRO A 443 -27.60 -0.32 20.35
C PRO A 443 -26.74 0.64 19.54
N LYS A 444 -25.70 1.22 20.16
CA LYS A 444 -24.61 1.85 19.41
C LYS A 444 -23.61 0.76 19.03
N LYS A 445 -23.44 0.51 17.74
CA LYS A 445 -22.45 -0.45 17.24
C LYS A 445 -21.06 0.13 17.46
N ARG A 446 -20.42 -0.29 18.54
CA ARG A 446 -19.05 0.08 18.87
C ARG A 446 -18.10 -0.96 18.29
N SER A 447 -17.01 -0.49 17.69
CA SER A 447 -15.94 -1.39 17.24
C SER A 447 -14.63 -1.02 17.93
N GLN A 448 -13.85 -2.05 18.22
CA GLN A 448 -12.52 -1.95 18.78
C GLN A 448 -11.50 -2.16 17.67
N CYS A 449 -10.55 -1.24 17.59
CA CYS A 449 -9.32 -1.39 16.84
C CYS A 449 -8.23 -1.90 17.78
N ARG A 450 -7.48 -2.90 17.31
CA ARG A 450 -6.29 -3.43 17.99
C ARG A 450 -5.10 -3.38 17.06
N GLY A 451 -3.91 -3.35 17.64
CA GLY A 451 -2.68 -3.40 16.89
C GLY A 451 -1.45 -3.34 17.78
N VAL A 452 -0.31 -3.16 17.13
CA VAL A 452 1.01 -3.11 17.77
C VAL A 452 1.82 -1.94 17.23
N VAL A 453 2.52 -1.28 18.14
CA VAL A 453 3.61 -0.35 17.85
C VAL A 453 4.90 -1.03 18.27
N ALA A 454 5.73 -1.36 17.30
CA ALA A 454 7.07 -1.88 17.53
C ALA A 454 8.08 -0.74 17.38
N THR A 455 8.86 -0.50 18.41
CA THR A 455 9.98 0.43 18.42
C THR A 455 11.27 -0.41 18.42
N PRO A 456 12.45 0.18 18.16
CA PRO A 456 13.70 -0.57 18.23
C PRO A 456 13.96 -1.24 19.59
N MET A 457 13.31 -0.76 20.66
CA MET A 457 13.55 -1.22 22.02
C MET A 457 12.41 -2.10 22.53
N THR A 458 11.15 -1.79 22.22
CA THR A 458 9.98 -2.45 22.80
C THR A 458 8.83 -2.62 21.81
N ILE A 459 8.01 -3.65 22.02
CA ILE A 459 6.75 -3.86 21.31
C ILE A 459 5.60 -3.56 22.28
N LYS A 460 4.73 -2.63 21.91
CA LYS A 460 3.57 -2.22 22.70
C LYS A 460 2.29 -2.49 21.93
N ALA A 461 1.41 -3.31 22.49
CA ALA A 461 0.05 -3.47 21.97
C ALA A 461 -0.80 -2.24 22.33
N PHE A 462 -1.75 -1.90 21.47
CA PHE A 462 -2.77 -0.89 21.74
C PHE A 462 -4.15 -1.42 21.37
N GLU A 463 -5.14 -0.91 22.09
CA GLU A 463 -6.55 -1.18 21.85
C GLU A 463 -7.34 0.07 22.20
N PHE A 464 -8.27 0.45 21.34
CA PHE A 464 -9.23 1.52 21.65
C PHE A 464 -10.52 1.30 20.87
N GLU A 465 -11.60 1.81 21.44
CA GLU A 465 -12.92 1.78 20.84
C GLU A 465 -13.14 3.03 19.98
N PHE A 466 -13.86 2.88 18.88
CA PHE A 466 -14.33 3.99 18.05
C PHE A 466 -15.72 3.70 17.48
N THR A 467 -16.38 4.77 17.06
CA THR A 467 -17.66 4.72 16.36
C THR A 467 -17.54 5.27 14.95
N ALA A 468 -18.48 4.90 14.10
CA ALA A 468 -18.66 5.54 12.81
C ALA A 468 -18.78 7.07 12.94
N TYR A 469 -18.43 7.76 11.87
CA TYR A 469 -18.58 9.21 11.80
C TYR A 469 -20.05 9.60 11.84
N ASP A 470 -20.38 10.50 12.76
CA ASP A 470 -21.68 11.16 12.80
C ASP A 470 -21.44 12.66 12.64
N PRO A 471 -21.90 13.30 11.55
CA PRO A 471 -21.71 14.72 11.33
C PRO A 471 -22.36 15.60 12.42
N ASN A 472 -23.31 15.06 13.19
CA ASN A 472 -23.97 15.77 14.28
C ASN A 472 -23.23 15.64 15.61
N LEU A 473 -22.26 14.72 15.71
CA LEU A 473 -21.45 14.54 16.90
C LEU A 473 -20.07 15.15 16.67
N VAL A 474 -19.72 16.15 17.48
CA VAL A 474 -18.32 16.57 17.59
C VAL A 474 -17.54 15.36 18.09
N ALA A 475 -16.54 14.91 17.33
CA ALA A 475 -15.64 13.85 17.76
C ALA A 475 -15.05 14.23 19.13
N GLN A 476 -15.50 13.54 20.18
CA GLN A 476 -14.88 13.68 21.50
C GLN A 476 -13.63 12.82 21.49
N ALA A 477 -12.46 13.46 21.57
CA ALA A 477 -11.21 12.75 21.81
C ALA A 477 -11.31 12.13 23.21
N THR A 478 -11.48 10.81 23.29
CA THR A 478 -11.65 10.11 24.57
C THR A 478 -10.32 9.62 25.15
N GLY A 479 -9.23 9.62 24.36
CA GLY A 479 -7.96 9.06 24.81
C GLY A 479 -6.68 9.72 24.30
N ALA A 480 -6.76 10.78 23.48
CA ALA A 480 -5.54 11.49 23.05
C ALA A 480 -5.02 12.40 24.17
N PRO A 481 -3.71 12.40 24.48
CA PRO A 481 -3.15 13.30 25.48
C PRO A 481 -3.28 14.76 25.04
N ASP A 482 -3.55 15.64 26.00
CA ASP A 482 -3.56 17.08 25.79
C ASP A 482 -2.23 17.58 25.24
N ALA A 483 -2.25 18.69 24.52
CA ALA A 483 -1.05 19.27 23.95
C ALA A 483 -0.04 19.65 25.05
N HIS A 484 1.18 19.15 24.98
CA HIS A 484 2.23 19.36 25.97
C HIS A 484 3.62 19.44 25.34
N ILE A 485 4.62 19.86 26.13
CA ILE A 485 6.02 19.92 25.71
C ILE A 485 6.70 18.60 26.08
N VAL A 486 7.43 18.00 25.13
CA VAL A 486 8.03 16.66 25.29
C VAL A 486 9.01 16.58 26.47
N PHE A 487 9.76 17.66 26.72
CA PHE A 487 10.80 17.71 27.75
C PHE A 487 10.33 18.28 29.09
N THR A 488 9.03 18.41 29.30
CA THR A 488 8.55 18.81 30.62
C THR A 488 8.67 17.62 31.56
N GLU A 489 9.64 17.71 32.47
CA GLU A 489 9.84 16.74 33.55
C GLU A 489 8.52 16.37 34.21
N GLY A 490 8.23 15.07 34.29
CA GLY A 490 7.02 14.53 34.91
C GLY A 490 5.76 14.53 34.03
N ILE A 491 5.78 15.12 32.83
CA ILE A 491 4.61 15.11 31.92
C ILE A 491 4.79 14.11 30.79
N CYS A 492 5.95 14.10 30.15
CA CYS A 492 6.24 13.20 29.03
C CYS A 492 7.66 12.66 29.16
N ALA A 493 7.79 11.35 29.34
CA ALA A 493 9.08 10.66 29.41
C ALA A 493 9.38 9.90 28.10
N ALA A 494 8.83 10.36 26.98
CA ALA A 494 8.87 9.60 25.72
C ALA A 494 10.14 9.85 24.88
N THR A 495 11.02 10.76 25.29
CA THR A 495 12.29 11.07 24.58
C THR A 495 13.34 9.99 24.76
N GLU A 496 13.26 9.24 25.85
CA GLU A 496 14.13 8.11 26.14
C GLU A 496 13.28 6.88 26.41
N PRO A 497 13.74 5.68 26.07
CA PRO A 497 13.07 4.46 26.49
C PRO A 497 13.05 4.40 28.02
N SER A 498 11.96 3.90 28.60
CA SER A 498 11.90 3.73 30.06
C SER A 498 12.97 2.71 30.51
N GLN A 499 13.45 2.79 31.76
CA GLN A 499 14.45 1.83 32.27
C GLN A 499 14.06 0.37 32.08
N ALA A 500 12.76 0.06 32.14
CA ALA A 500 12.24 -1.28 31.90
C ALA A 500 12.46 -1.76 30.45
N GLU A 501 12.54 -0.83 29.49
CA GLU A 501 12.74 -1.10 28.05
C GLU A 501 14.22 -1.16 27.65
N TRP A 502 15.15 -0.86 28.56
CA TRP A 502 16.58 -0.94 28.25
C TRP A 502 17.06 -2.39 28.06
N HIS A 503 16.37 -3.34 28.71
CA HIS A 503 16.78 -4.74 28.78
C HIS A 503 16.19 -5.62 27.68
N THR A 504 15.40 -5.06 26.76
CA THR A 504 14.75 -5.80 25.68
C THR A 504 15.53 -5.76 24.36
N ASN A 505 16.65 -5.03 24.29
CA ASN A 505 17.49 -4.98 23.11
C ASN A 505 18.28 -6.30 22.98
N PRO A 506 18.07 -7.11 21.92
CA PRO A 506 18.69 -8.44 21.79
C PRO A 506 20.22 -8.42 21.65
N ILE A 507 20.83 -7.26 21.44
CA ILE A 507 22.30 -7.11 21.33
C ILE A 507 22.97 -6.95 22.71
N SER A 508 22.20 -6.67 23.77
CA SER A 508 22.70 -6.46 25.13
C SER A 508 22.44 -7.63 26.11
N GLY A 509 22.08 -8.81 25.58
CA GLY A 509 21.92 -10.06 26.34
C GLY A 509 23.01 -11.07 26.06
#